data_AF-A0A969G5H7-F1
#
_entry.id   AF-A0A969G5H7-F1
#
_cell.length_a   1.000
_cell.length_b   1.000
_cell.length_c   1.000
_cell.angle_alpha   90.00
_cell.angle_beta   90.00
_cell.angle_gamma   90.00
#
_symmetry.space_group_name_H-M   'P 1'
#
loop_
_entity.id
_entity.type
_entity.pdbx_description
1 polymer ?
#
loop_
_entity_poly.entity_id
_entity_poly.type
_entity_poly.pdbx_seq_one_letter_code
_entity_poly.pdbx_strand_id
1 'polypeptide(L)'
;MTKKKQNLYAKLERRWVAPAYGGGVLFGVGLSFFGAATNTMAGWLYVLSGTIFAILFLGAILPIRVIKNLTIERSAIAPVSVGEILQVKMLLTNKSKAAKTLVAITDLLPPEFSAPRRKVIELLS
;
A
#
# COMPACT_ATOMS: atom_id res chain seq x y z
N MET A 1 21.75 9.27 -15.64
CA MET A 1 21.80 8.75 -14.24
C MET A 1 20.40 8.51 -13.63
N THR A 2 19.33 8.43 -14.44
CA THR A 2 17.91 8.55 -14.03
C THR A 2 17.11 7.23 -14.01
N LYS A 3 17.53 6.22 -14.78
CA LYS A 3 16.83 4.91 -14.89
C LYS A 3 16.77 4.14 -13.57
N LYS A 4 17.80 4.24 -12.73
CA LYS A 4 17.92 3.46 -11.48
C LYS A 4 16.97 3.96 -10.38
N LYS A 5 16.76 5.28 -10.27
CA LYS A 5 15.81 5.87 -9.32
C LYS A 5 14.37 5.53 -9.71
N GLN A 6 14.00 5.66 -10.98
CA GLN A 6 12.67 5.27 -11.47
C GLN A 6 12.35 3.80 -11.17
N ASN A 7 13.34 2.93 -11.32
CA ASN A 7 13.18 1.50 -11.02
C ASN A 7 13.02 1.21 -9.51
N LEU A 8 13.69 1.99 -8.64
CA LEU A 8 13.50 1.92 -7.19
C LEU A 8 12.10 2.40 -6.78
N TYR A 9 11.66 3.56 -7.27
CA TYR A 9 10.32 4.08 -6.98
C TYR A 9 9.23 3.13 -7.45
N ALA A 10 9.32 2.61 -8.69
CA ALA A 10 8.36 1.64 -9.20
C ALA A 10 8.36 0.32 -8.40
N LYS A 11 9.52 -0.09 -7.85
CA LYS A 11 9.63 -1.29 -7.02
C LYS A 11 9.07 -1.06 -5.60
N LEU A 12 9.24 0.13 -5.04
CA LEU A 12 8.61 0.56 -3.80
C LEU A 12 7.09 0.67 -3.97
N GLU A 13 6.61 1.22 -5.08
CA GLU A 13 5.19 1.33 -5.41
C GLU A 13 4.52 -0.03 -5.62
N ARG A 14 5.19 -0.98 -6.30
CA ARG A 14 4.63 -2.32 -6.56
C ARG A 14 4.68 -3.28 -5.37
N ARG A 15 5.69 -3.20 -4.49
CA ARG A 15 5.92 -4.21 -3.45
C ARG A 15 5.74 -3.71 -2.02
N TRP A 16 5.80 -2.41 -1.79
CA TRP A 16 5.71 -1.82 -0.46
C TRP A 16 4.54 -0.86 -0.41
N VAL A 17 4.13 -0.49 0.79
CA VAL A 17 3.35 0.74 0.99
C VAL A 17 4.24 1.82 0.41
N ALA A 18 3.91 2.34 -0.79
CA ALA A 18 4.64 3.46 -1.37
C ALA A 18 4.79 4.48 -0.25
N PRO A 19 6.01 4.90 0.13
CA PRO A 19 6.16 5.90 1.17
C PRO A 19 5.38 7.11 0.67
N ALA A 20 4.20 7.30 1.23
CA ALA A 20 3.38 8.44 0.88
C ALA A 20 4.27 9.65 1.09
N TYR A 21 4.20 10.62 0.19
CA TYR A 21 5.02 11.83 0.29
C TYR A 21 5.00 12.40 1.72
N GLY A 22 3.82 12.38 2.37
CA GLY A 22 3.65 12.75 3.77
C GLY A 22 4.44 11.92 4.79
N GLY A 23 4.59 10.61 4.60
CA GLY A 23 5.38 9.74 5.50
C GLY A 23 6.88 10.05 5.46
N GLY A 24 7.43 10.33 4.27
CA GLY A 24 8.82 10.77 4.13
C GLY A 24 9.07 12.13 4.77
N VAL A 25 8.12 13.07 4.59
CA VAL A 25 8.16 14.38 5.24
C VAL A 25 8.10 14.24 6.77
N LEU A 26 7.16 13.45 7.30
CA LEU A 26 7.05 13.20 8.75
C LEU A 26 8.34 12.60 9.31
N PHE A 27 8.97 11.67 8.59
CA PHE A 27 10.23 11.07 9.02
C PHE A 27 11.33 12.12 9.13
N GLY A 28 11.46 13.01 8.13
CA GLY A 28 12.39 14.13 8.18
C GLY A 28 12.14 15.07 9.35
N VAL A 29 10.88 15.46 9.56
CA VAL A 29 10.47 16.32 10.70
C VAL A 29 10.78 15.66 12.04
N GLY A 30 10.47 14.37 12.20
CA GLY A 30 10.79 13.61 13.40
C GLY A 30 12.28 13.59 13.71
N LEU A 31 13.11 13.42 12.67
CA LEU A 31 14.57 13.43 12.80
C LEU A 31 15.11 14.82 13.18
N SER A 32 14.55 15.89 12.60
CA SER A 32 14.89 17.26 12.96
C SER A 32 14.52 17.59 14.41
N PHE A 33 13.33 17.20 14.87
CA PHE A 33 12.92 17.38 16.27
C PHE A 33 13.77 16.58 17.23
N PHE A 34 14.15 15.36 16.87
CA PHE A 34 15.07 14.56 17.67
C PHE A 34 16.44 15.25 17.79
N GLY A 35 17.01 15.72 16.66
CA GLY A 35 18.29 16.45 16.68
C GLY A 35 18.23 17.75 17.48
N ALA A 36 17.14 18.49 17.37
CA ALA A 36 16.90 19.68 18.19
C ALA A 36 16.80 19.32 19.69
N ALA A 37 16.07 18.24 20.04
CA ALA A 37 15.96 17.75 21.41
C ALA A 37 17.32 17.37 22.00
N THR A 38 18.21 16.77 21.20
CA THR A 38 19.57 16.42 21.61
C THR A 38 20.44 17.65 21.84
N ASN A 39 20.33 18.67 20.99
CA ASN A 39 21.10 19.90 21.14
C ASN A 39 20.62 20.72 22.35
N THR A 40 19.30 20.92 22.50
CA THR A 40 18.74 21.80 23.54
C THR A 40 18.39 21.08 24.84
N MET A 41 18.56 19.75 24.91
CA MET A 41 18.13 18.89 26.01
C MET A 41 16.65 19.09 26.44
N ALA A 42 15.79 19.47 25.49
CA ALA A 42 14.40 19.75 25.78
C ALA A 42 13.56 18.45 25.77
N GLY A 43 13.14 18.00 26.95
CA GLY A 43 12.38 16.75 27.14
C GLY A 43 11.13 16.63 26.26
N TRP A 44 10.38 17.72 26.06
CA TRP A 44 9.15 17.73 25.25
C TRP A 44 9.39 17.44 23.76
N LEU A 45 10.56 17.83 23.22
CA LEU A 45 10.90 17.53 21.83
C LEU A 45 11.19 16.03 21.62
N TYR A 46 11.73 15.35 22.63
CA TYR A 46 11.84 13.88 22.60
C TYR A 46 10.47 13.21 22.54
N VAL A 47 9.51 13.68 23.35
CA VAL A 47 8.13 13.15 23.32
C VAL A 47 7.52 13.34 21.93
N LEU A 48 7.59 14.54 21.36
CA LEU A 48 7.06 14.82 20.03
C LEU A 48 7.71 13.96 18.94
N SER A 49 9.05 13.87 18.93
CA SER A 49 9.76 13.03 17.95
C SER A 49 9.37 11.55 18.10
N GLY A 50 9.26 11.05 19.33
CA GLY A 50 8.81 9.69 19.63
C GLY A 50 7.40 9.41 19.13
N THR A 51 6.45 10.35 19.33
CA THR A 51 5.09 10.24 18.80
C THR A 51 5.06 10.21 17.27
N ILE A 52 5.86 11.04 16.60
CA ILE A 52 5.98 11.04 15.15
C ILE A 52 6.46 9.67 14.65
N PHE A 53 7.53 9.14 15.25
CA PHE A 53 8.03 7.81 14.89
C PHE A 53 7.02 6.71 15.18
N ALA A 54 6.31 6.77 16.31
CA ALA A 54 5.27 5.79 16.65
C ALA A 54 4.18 5.75 15.56
N ILE A 55 3.66 6.90 15.15
CA ILE A 55 2.63 6.99 14.10
C ILE A 55 3.17 6.45 12.76
N LEU A 56 4.42 6.77 12.40
CA LEU A 56 5.06 6.24 11.19
C LEU A 56 5.17 4.70 11.23
N PHE A 57 5.59 4.13 12.35
CA PHE A 57 5.69 2.68 12.51
C PHE A 57 4.33 2.00 12.46
N LEU A 58 3.33 2.52 13.16
CA LEU A 58 1.95 2.03 13.08
C LEU A 58 1.42 2.09 11.65
N GLY A 59 1.58 3.22 10.97
CA GLY A 59 1.14 3.41 9.59
C GLY A 59 1.83 2.50 8.57
N ALA A 60 3.07 2.06 8.84
CA ALA A 60 3.77 1.10 7.99
C ALA A 60 3.35 -0.35 8.25
N ILE A 61 3.13 -0.74 9.50
CA ILE A 61 2.92 -2.14 9.91
C ILE A 61 1.46 -2.57 9.74
N LEU A 62 0.50 -1.72 10.12
CA LEU A 62 -0.92 -2.08 10.11
C LEU A 62 -1.44 -2.48 8.71
N PRO A 63 -1.17 -1.73 7.63
CA PRO A 63 -1.66 -2.09 6.30
C PRO A 63 -1.18 -3.47 5.84
N ILE A 64 0.10 -3.79 6.10
CA ILE A 64 0.70 -5.09 5.76
C ILE A 64 -0.02 -6.21 6.51
N ARG A 65 -0.28 -6.01 7.81
CA ARG A 65 -0.99 -7.00 8.63
C ARG A 65 -2.42 -7.23 8.15
N VAL A 66 -3.10 -6.19 7.65
CA VAL A 66 -4.46 -6.31 7.10
C VAL A 66 -4.46 -7.05 5.77
N ILE A 67 -3.53 -6.77 4.87
CA ILE A 67 -3.51 -7.38 3.52
C ILE A 67 -3.02 -8.83 3.56
N LYS A 68 -2.12 -9.20 4.47
CA LYS A 68 -1.52 -10.56 4.52
C LYS A 68 -2.54 -11.71 4.61
N ASN A 69 -3.72 -11.46 5.18
CA ASN A 69 -4.76 -12.47 5.33
C ASN A 69 -5.77 -12.49 4.16
N LEU A 70 -5.57 -11.65 3.14
CA LEU A 70 -6.35 -11.64 1.91
C LEU A 70 -5.62 -12.46 0.85
N THR A 71 -6.32 -13.40 0.22
CA THR A 71 -5.82 -14.14 -0.94
C THR A 71 -6.62 -13.73 -2.16
N ILE A 72 -5.92 -13.35 -3.24
CA ILE A 72 -6.53 -13.01 -4.53
C ILE A 72 -6.08 -14.04 -5.53
N GLU A 73 -7.03 -14.72 -6.16
CA GLU A 73 -6.79 -15.68 -7.23
C GLU A 73 -7.56 -15.28 -8.49
N ARG A 74 -6.91 -15.41 -9.65
CA ARG A 74 -7.55 -15.21 -10.94
C ARG A 74 -8.08 -16.56 -11.41
N SER A 75 -9.39 -16.65 -11.68
CA SER A 75 -9.98 -17.88 -12.19
C SER A 75 -9.48 -18.17 -13.61
N ALA A 76 -9.52 -19.44 -14.01
CA ALA A 76 -9.20 -19.86 -15.37
C ALA A 76 -10.04 -19.08 -16.39
N ILE A 77 -9.36 -18.52 -17.39
CA ILE A 77 -9.97 -17.74 -18.46
C ILE A 77 -10.38 -18.73 -19.56
N ALA A 78 -11.66 -18.74 -19.93
CA ALA A 78 -12.10 -19.50 -21.08
C ALA A 78 -11.53 -18.87 -22.37
N PRO A 79 -11.08 -19.68 -23.34
CA PRO A 79 -10.63 -19.15 -24.63
C PRO A 79 -11.79 -18.42 -25.31
N VAL A 80 -11.53 -17.21 -25.81
CA VAL A 80 -12.50 -16.39 -26.54
C VAL A 80 -11.90 -15.97 -27.88
N SER A 81 -12.75 -15.78 -28.90
CA SER A 81 -12.33 -15.31 -30.21
C SER A 81 -12.18 -13.78 -30.24
N VAL A 82 -11.47 -13.27 -31.24
CA VAL A 82 -11.35 -11.83 -31.47
C VAL A 82 -12.74 -11.24 -31.73
N GLY A 83 -13.12 -10.24 -30.93
CA GLY A 83 -14.45 -9.60 -30.99
C GLY A 83 -15.45 -10.10 -29.95
N GLU A 84 -15.15 -11.18 -29.23
CA GLU A 84 -15.99 -11.68 -28.14
C GLU A 84 -15.63 -11.05 -26.78
N ILE A 85 -16.59 -11.04 -25.84
CA ILE A 85 -16.41 -10.44 -24.52
C ILE A 85 -15.58 -11.38 -23.62
N LEU A 86 -14.36 -10.97 -23.31
CA LEU A 86 -13.49 -11.65 -22.36
C LEU A 86 -13.96 -11.42 -20.91
N GLN A 87 -14.47 -12.47 -20.26
CA GLN A 87 -14.84 -12.42 -18.84
C GLN A 87 -13.67 -12.85 -17.95
N VAL A 88 -13.16 -11.90 -17.16
CA VAL A 88 -12.16 -12.18 -16.12
C VAL A 88 -12.86 -12.27 -14.77
N LYS A 89 -12.74 -13.43 -14.11
CA LYS A 89 -13.22 -13.63 -12.75
C LYS A 89 -12.03 -13.61 -11.78
N MET A 90 -12.19 -12.87 -10.68
CA MET A 90 -11.25 -12.85 -9.57
C MET A 90 -11.97 -13.32 -8.31
N LEU A 91 -11.32 -14.24 -7.60
CA LEU A 91 -11.79 -14.77 -6.33
C LEU A 91 -10.96 -14.12 -5.22
N LEU A 92 -11.64 -13.37 -4.35
CA LEU A 92 -11.03 -12.77 -3.16
C LEU A 92 -11.50 -13.54 -1.92
N THR A 93 -10.55 -14.09 -1.18
CA THR A 93 -10.83 -14.85 0.05
C THR A 93 -10.22 -14.15 1.25
N ASN A 94 -11.04 -13.87 2.26
CA ASN A 94 -10.57 -13.49 3.59
C ASN A 94 -10.27 -14.74 4.42
N LYS A 95 -9.00 -14.99 4.73
CA LYS A 95 -8.59 -16.10 5.61
C LYS A 95 -8.56 -15.71 7.09
N SER A 96 -8.99 -14.48 7.43
CA SER A 96 -9.02 -13.99 8.80
C SER A 96 -10.36 -14.26 9.47
N LYS A 97 -10.37 -14.35 10.81
CA LYS A 97 -11.61 -14.41 11.59
C LYS A 97 -12.32 -13.05 11.69
N ALA A 98 -11.61 -11.95 11.39
CA ALA A 98 -12.16 -10.62 11.43
C ALA A 98 -12.58 -10.18 10.03
N ALA A 99 -13.79 -9.60 9.93
CA ALA A 99 -14.26 -8.96 8.72
C ALA A 99 -13.30 -7.84 8.32
N LYS A 100 -13.01 -7.73 7.02
CA LYS A 100 -12.17 -6.68 6.45
C LYS A 100 -13.04 -5.69 5.71
N THR A 101 -12.86 -4.41 5.98
CA THR A 101 -13.61 -3.33 5.37
C THR A 101 -12.73 -2.52 4.44
N LEU A 102 -13.35 -1.76 3.53
CA LEU A 102 -12.70 -0.75 2.69
C LEU A 102 -11.54 -1.32 1.84
N VAL A 103 -11.72 -2.52 1.30
CA VAL A 103 -10.71 -3.16 0.46
C VAL A 103 -10.94 -2.74 -0.99
N ALA A 104 -9.92 -2.16 -1.63
CA ALA A 104 -9.95 -1.88 -3.07
C ALA A 104 -9.11 -2.90 -3.83
N ILE A 105 -9.71 -3.54 -4.84
CA ILE A 105 -9.01 -4.42 -5.78
C ILE A 105 -8.80 -3.64 -7.07
N THR A 106 -7.58 -3.70 -7.60
CA THR A 106 -7.25 -3.14 -8.92
C THR A 106 -6.67 -4.26 -9.77
N ASP A 107 -7.32 -4.56 -10.90
CA ASP A 107 -6.77 -5.45 -11.92
C ASP A 107 -6.07 -4.61 -12.99
N LEU A 108 -4.77 -4.84 -13.12
CA LEU A 108 -3.94 -4.20 -14.12
C LEU A 108 -3.96 -5.10 -15.37
N LEU A 109 -4.89 -4.80 -16.28
CA LEU A 109 -4.92 -5.45 -17.58
C LEU A 109 -3.83 -4.86 -18.49
N PRO A 110 -3.27 -5.66 -19.42
CA PRO A 110 -2.46 -5.11 -20.49
C PRO A 110 -3.24 -4.05 -21.27
N PRO A 111 -2.58 -2.98 -21.73
CA PRO A 111 -3.24 -1.85 -22.38
C PRO A 111 -4.02 -2.24 -23.65
N GLU A 112 -3.67 -3.38 -24.25
CA GLU A 112 -4.33 -3.98 -25.41
C GLU A 112 -5.77 -4.43 -25.12
N PHE A 113 -6.12 -4.75 -23.87
CA PHE A 113 -7.44 -5.32 -23.53
C PHE A 113 -8.42 -4.29 -22.97
N SER A 114 -7.97 -3.34 -22.15
CA SER A 114 -8.75 -2.19 -21.66
C SER A 114 -7.96 -1.39 -20.59
N ALA A 115 -8.53 -0.24 -20.19
CA ALA A 115 -8.07 0.50 -19.02
C ALA A 115 -8.19 -0.32 -17.72
N PRO A 116 -7.30 -0.10 -16.73
CA PRO A 116 -7.32 -0.83 -15.46
C PRO A 116 -8.66 -0.64 -14.73
N ARG A 117 -9.22 -1.73 -14.23
CA ARG A 117 -10.51 -1.72 -13.51
C ARG A 117 -10.28 -1.78 -12.01
N ARG A 118 -10.84 -0.81 -11.29
CA ARG A 118 -10.83 -0.76 -9.82
C ARG A 118 -12.23 -1.05 -9.28
N LYS A 119 -12.32 -1.97 -8.33
CA LYS A 119 -13.56 -2.28 -7.60
C LYS A 119 -13.32 -2.12 -6.10
N VAL A 120 -14.18 -1.35 -5.44
CA VAL A 120 -14.15 -1.16 -3.99
C VAL A 120 -15.14 -2.13 -3.35
N ILE A 121 -14.70 -2.83 -2.31
CA ILE A 121 -15.50 -3.76 -1.54
C ILE A 121 -15.60 -3.22 -0.11
N GLU A 122 -16.81 -2.90 0.30
CA GLU A 122 -17.08 -2.22 1.57
C GLU A 122 -16.92 -3.17 2.76
N LEU A 123 -17.33 -4.44 2.59
CA LEU A 123 -17.28 -5.47 3.62
C LEU A 123 -16.92 -6.83 3.00
N LEU A 124 -15.92 -7.49 3.58
CA LEU A 124 -15.52 -8.88 3.30
C LEU A 124 -15.54 -9.64 4.63
N SER A 125 -16.55 -10.47 4.82
CA SER A 125 -16.63 -11.40 5.95
C SER A 125 -15.56 -12.48 5.83
#